data_AF-A0A814EQC3-F1
#
_entry.id   AF-A0A814EQC3-F1
#
_cell.length_a   1.000
_cell.length_b   1.000
_cell.length_c   1.000
_cell.angle_alpha   90.00
_cell.angle_beta   90.00
_cell.angle_gamma   90.00
#
_symmetry.space_group_name_H-M   'P 1'
#
loop_
_entity.id
_entity.type
_entity.pdbx_description
1 polymer ?
#
loop_
_entity_poly.entity_id
_entity_poly.type
_entity_poly.pdbx_seq_one_letter_code
_entity_poly.pdbx_strand_id
1 'polypeptide(L)'
;MGKGQSKPNASTVPKSAEGRRRINIQQAQNVLLIWLDSNIAETNDDCQNTIIKLRCIVNDINTFIDGDQCLEFIQTIVDKKVCMIISGSLGQHTVSRVHNNSALTSTNPTYCYKGTCQGGNYYYQAIQINVSVDGLQDILGNSSIYNSCFLYNDSFNATFPNKNLMLEYCFYPEDVGFRIIVFLQATAKYVLVVTTLFWNVTGLFSIITYGEGSVSFFNS
;
A
#
# COMPACT_ATOMS: atom_id res chain seq x y z
N MET A 1 28.30 79.73 -4.20
CA MET A 1 28.74 79.09 -5.47
C MET A 1 28.84 77.60 -5.17
N GLY A 2 27.89 76.71 -5.53
CA GLY A 2 27.30 76.50 -6.86
C GLY A 2 28.31 75.72 -7.71
N LYS A 3 28.09 74.50 -8.23
CA LYS A 3 26.92 73.72 -8.68
C LYS A 3 27.30 72.22 -8.48
N GLY A 4 26.44 71.23 -8.30
CA GLY A 4 25.11 71.01 -8.84
C GLY A 4 25.14 69.86 -9.86
N GLN A 5 24.46 68.76 -9.49
CA GLN A 5 23.66 67.87 -10.38
C GLN A 5 24.41 66.85 -11.27
N SER A 6 23.95 65.62 -11.52
CA SER A 6 22.64 64.97 -11.26
C SER A 6 22.68 63.46 -11.55
N LYS A 7 22.04 62.68 -10.66
CA LYS A 7 21.37 61.36 -10.86
C LYS A 7 20.18 61.51 -11.87
N PRO A 8 19.26 60.53 -12.11
CA PRO A 8 19.22 59.05 -12.04
C PRO A 8 18.45 58.41 -13.24
N ASN A 9 18.23 57.08 -13.22
CA ASN A 9 16.95 56.37 -13.47
C ASN A 9 17.24 54.88 -13.80
N ALA A 10 16.50 53.86 -13.37
CA ALA A 10 15.28 53.80 -12.56
C ALA A 10 15.09 52.39 -11.95
N SER A 11 14.37 52.38 -10.83
CA SER A 11 13.28 51.46 -10.42
C SER A 11 13.53 49.96 -10.11
N THR A 12 13.58 49.69 -8.80
CA THR A 12 12.76 48.74 -7.99
C THR A 12 11.90 47.68 -8.69
N VAL A 13 11.97 46.42 -8.21
CA VAL A 13 10.95 45.65 -7.44
C VAL A 13 11.61 44.36 -6.87
N PRO A 14 11.23 43.88 -5.66
CA PRO A 14 11.99 42.88 -4.89
C PRO A 14 11.49 41.46 -5.12
N LYS A 15 12.29 40.42 -4.82
CA LYS A 15 11.75 39.06 -4.64
C LYS A 15 12.60 38.18 -3.70
N SER A 16 11.93 37.87 -2.58
CA SER A 16 12.05 36.74 -1.66
C SER A 16 13.45 36.35 -1.17
N ALA A 17 13.68 36.69 0.10
CA ALA A 17 14.43 35.86 1.02
C ALA A 17 13.73 34.47 1.11
N GLU A 18 14.10 33.56 0.22
CA GLU A 18 13.89 32.15 0.45
C GLU A 18 14.90 31.72 1.51
N GLY A 19 14.48 31.88 2.76
CA GLY A 19 15.06 31.13 3.85
C GLY A 19 15.04 29.67 3.45
N ARG A 20 16.20 29.13 3.05
CA ARG A 20 16.44 27.69 3.00
C ARG A 20 16.16 27.20 4.40
N ARG A 21 14.93 26.71 4.60
CA ARG A 21 14.51 26.00 5.79
C ARG A 21 15.46 24.81 5.86
N ARG A 22 16.49 24.92 6.70
CA ARG A 22 17.32 23.77 7.06
C ARG A 22 16.37 22.79 7.71
N ILE A 23 15.91 21.81 6.94
CA ILE A 23 15.20 20.67 7.50
C ILE A 23 16.24 19.99 8.36
N ASN A 24 16.07 20.08 9.69
CA ASN A 24 16.83 19.28 10.64
C ASN A 24 16.38 17.84 10.43
N ILE A 25 16.99 17.17 9.46
CA ILE A 25 16.83 15.73 9.28
C ILE A 25 17.68 15.11 10.38
N GLN A 26 17.05 14.77 11.51
CA GLN A 26 17.67 13.81 12.42
C GLN A 26 17.94 12.56 11.57
N GLN A 27 19.22 12.26 11.36
CA GLN A 27 19.65 11.11 10.56
C GLN A 27 18.89 9.88 11.02
N ALA A 28 18.26 9.17 10.09
CA ALA A 28 17.44 8.02 10.40
C ALA A 28 18.36 6.83 10.72
N GLN A 29 18.96 6.81 11.90
CA GLN A 29 20.01 5.86 12.32
C GLN A 29 19.51 4.41 12.49
N ASN A 30 18.27 4.10 12.11
CA ASN A 30 17.72 2.73 12.15
C ASN A 30 16.78 2.44 10.98
N VAL A 31 17.07 3.01 9.80
CA VAL A 31 16.34 2.75 8.56
C VAL A 31 17.27 2.11 7.55
N LEU A 32 16.85 0.99 6.98
CA LEU A 32 17.49 0.33 5.85
C LEU A 32 16.78 0.77 4.58
N LEU A 33 17.51 1.35 3.64
CA LEU A 33 17.00 1.68 2.32
C LEU A 33 17.37 0.57 1.33
N ILE A 34 16.37 -0.01 0.68
CA ILE A 34 16.56 -0.97 -0.42
C ILE A 34 16.23 -0.26 -1.72
N TRP A 35 17.08 -0.35 -2.74
CA TRP A 35 16.81 0.21 -4.05
C TRP A 35 16.89 -0.89 -5.11
N LEU A 36 15.74 -1.29 -5.64
CA LEU A 36 15.61 -2.24 -6.74
C LEU A 36 15.44 -1.50 -8.07
N ASP A 37 16.42 -1.61 -8.96
CA ASP A 37 16.41 -0.92 -10.25
C ASP A 37 17.29 -1.70 -11.23
N SER A 38 16.70 -2.12 -12.35
CA SER A 38 17.37 -2.94 -13.37
C SER A 38 18.59 -2.24 -13.98
N ASN A 39 18.66 -0.92 -13.89
CA ASN A 39 19.69 -0.09 -14.51
C ASN A 39 20.61 0.54 -13.46
N ILE A 40 20.51 0.15 -12.17
CA ILE A 40 21.29 0.79 -11.10
C ILE A 40 22.80 0.55 -11.21
N ALA A 41 23.20 -0.51 -11.90
CA ALA A 41 24.60 -0.79 -12.22
C ALA A 41 25.06 -0.20 -13.55
N GLU A 42 24.14 0.34 -14.37
CA GLU A 42 24.55 1.13 -15.52
C GLU A 42 25.24 2.39 -14.97
N THR A 43 26.38 2.75 -15.54
CA THR A 43 27.27 3.83 -15.07
C THR A 43 26.68 5.24 -15.29
N ASN A 44 25.36 5.38 -15.26
CA ASN A 44 24.68 6.64 -15.34
C ASN A 44 24.98 7.47 -14.08
N ASP A 45 25.52 8.68 -14.30
CA ASP A 45 25.87 9.63 -13.25
C ASP A 45 24.68 9.96 -12.34
N ASP A 46 23.44 9.88 -12.83
CA ASP A 46 22.24 10.24 -12.09
C ASP A 46 21.93 9.31 -10.91
N CYS A 47 22.07 8.00 -11.10
CA CYS A 47 21.84 7.01 -10.04
C CYS A 47 22.91 7.14 -8.94
N GLN A 48 24.16 7.31 -9.34
CA GLN A 48 25.27 7.51 -8.41
C GLN A 48 25.12 8.81 -7.60
N ASN A 49 24.76 9.91 -8.25
CA ASN A 49 24.50 11.19 -7.59
C ASN A 49 23.35 11.10 -6.57
N THR A 50 22.31 10.32 -6.88
CA THR A 50 21.17 10.12 -5.99
C THR A 50 21.52 9.23 -4.80
N ILE A 51 22.26 8.14 -5.02
CA ILE A 51 22.79 7.29 -3.95
C ILE A 51 23.66 8.10 -3.00
N ILE A 52 24.55 8.96 -3.53
CA ILE A 52 25.40 9.84 -2.71
C ILE A 52 24.56 10.76 -1.82
N LYS A 53 23.49 11.38 -2.36
CA LYS A 53 22.58 12.23 -1.58
C LYS A 53 21.81 11.44 -0.51
N LEU A 54 21.38 10.22 -0.84
CA LEU A 54 20.66 9.36 0.09
C LEU A 54 21.55 8.85 1.22
N ARG A 55 22.82 8.56 0.94
CA ARG A 55 23.83 8.17 1.96
C ARG A 55 24.06 9.27 2.99
N CYS A 56 23.77 10.52 2.69
CA CYS A 56 23.81 11.61 3.69
C CYS A 56 22.66 11.54 4.71
N ILE A 57 21.58 10.82 4.39
CA ILE A 57 20.33 10.77 5.16
C ILE A 57 20.13 9.40 5.84
N VAL A 58 20.51 8.33 5.14
CA VAL A 58 20.34 6.93 5.56
C VAL A 58 21.69 6.22 5.48
N ASN A 59 22.08 5.52 6.55
CA ASN A 59 23.40 4.90 6.65
C ASN A 59 23.50 3.52 5.98
N ASP A 60 22.37 2.83 5.83
CA ASP A 60 22.31 1.46 5.33
C ASP A 60 21.50 1.46 4.02
N ILE A 61 22.19 1.34 2.89
CA ILE A 61 21.58 1.31 1.55
C ILE A 61 22.06 0.06 0.81
N ASN A 62 21.12 -0.79 0.42
CA ASN A 62 21.37 -1.97 -0.40
C ASN A 62 20.69 -1.81 -1.77
N THR A 63 21.41 -2.12 -2.84
CA THR A 63 20.93 -1.96 -4.22
C THR A 63 20.83 -3.31 -4.91
N PHE A 64 19.75 -3.53 -5.66
CA PHE A 64 19.47 -4.77 -6.38
C PHE A 64 19.08 -4.46 -7.82
N ILE A 65 19.52 -5.31 -8.74
CA ILE A 65 19.09 -5.29 -10.15
C ILE A 65 17.99 -6.33 -10.36
N ASP A 66 18.12 -7.45 -9.65
CA ASP A 66 17.29 -8.63 -9.77
C ASP A 66 16.23 -8.68 -8.65
N GLY A 67 14.99 -8.96 -9.03
CA GLY A 67 13.85 -8.99 -8.10
C GLY A 67 13.88 -10.18 -7.14
N ASP A 68 14.34 -11.34 -7.59
CA ASP A 68 14.37 -12.57 -6.78
C ASP A 68 15.45 -12.47 -5.71
N GLN A 69 16.64 -11.97 -6.06
CA GLN A 69 17.71 -11.68 -5.11
C GLN A 69 17.29 -10.62 -4.08
N CYS A 70 16.54 -9.61 -4.52
CA CYS A 70 16.00 -8.60 -3.62
C CYS A 70 14.98 -9.22 -2.65
N LEU A 71 14.13 -10.12 -3.12
CA LEU A 71 13.11 -10.79 -2.30
C LEU A 71 13.75 -11.73 -1.27
N GLU A 72 14.75 -12.51 -1.68
CA GLU A 72 15.54 -13.35 -0.79
C GLU A 72 16.20 -12.51 0.32
N PHE A 73 16.81 -11.37 -0.04
CA PHE A 73 17.38 -10.46 0.93
C PHE A 73 16.34 -9.91 1.91
N ILE A 74 15.15 -9.50 1.45
CA ILE A 74 14.08 -8.97 2.31
C ILE A 74 13.67 -9.99 3.36
N GLN A 75 13.61 -11.28 3.01
CA GLN A 75 13.25 -12.36 3.95
C GLN A 75 14.29 -12.56 5.07
N THR A 76 15.54 -12.11 4.88
CA THR A 76 16.59 -12.19 5.91
C THR A 76 16.55 -11.03 6.93
N ILE A 77 15.73 -10.01 6.69
CA ILE A 77 15.71 -8.80 7.53
C ILE A 77 14.88 -9.05 8.79
N VAL A 78 15.51 -8.91 9.95
CA VAL A 78 14.86 -8.95 11.27
C VAL A 78 15.11 -7.62 11.99
N ASP A 79 14.07 -7.03 12.57
CA ASP A 79 14.15 -5.87 13.47
C ASP A 79 14.75 -4.57 12.87
N LYS A 80 14.51 -4.29 11.58
CA LYS A 80 14.88 -3.02 10.92
C LYS A 80 13.66 -2.35 10.25
N LYS A 81 13.60 -1.02 10.31
CA LYS A 81 12.63 -0.25 9.50
C LYS A 81 13.13 -0.19 8.06
N VAL A 82 12.42 -0.82 7.13
CA VAL A 82 12.83 -0.86 5.72
C VAL A 82 12.08 0.19 4.91
N CYS A 83 12.80 0.98 4.13
CA CYS A 83 12.28 1.83 3.07
C CYS A 83 12.74 1.23 1.74
N MET A 84 11.85 1.09 0.76
CA MET A 84 12.21 0.51 -0.55
C MET A 84 11.88 1.46 -1.69
N ILE A 85 12.84 1.68 -2.58
CA ILE A 85 12.72 2.40 -3.85
C ILE A 85 12.74 1.35 -4.96
N ILE A 86 11.76 1.40 -5.86
CA ILE A 86 11.71 0.54 -7.05
C ILE A 86 11.62 1.46 -8.27
N SER A 87 12.63 1.42 -9.14
CA SER A 87 12.65 2.24 -10.36
C SER A 87 12.17 1.46 -11.59
N GLY A 88 11.72 2.18 -12.62
CA GLY A 88 11.50 1.64 -13.97
C GLY A 88 10.24 0.80 -14.15
N SER A 89 10.19 0.01 -15.22
CA SER A 89 9.07 -0.91 -15.56
C SER A 89 8.84 -1.99 -14.49
N LEU A 90 9.84 -2.26 -13.63
CA LEU A 90 9.67 -3.11 -12.45
C LEU A 90 8.68 -2.51 -11.43
N GLY A 91 8.57 -1.18 -11.35
CA GLY A 91 7.52 -0.50 -10.58
C GLY A 91 6.15 -0.56 -11.26
N GLN A 92 6.10 -0.70 -12.59
CA GLN A 92 4.85 -0.79 -13.37
C GLN A 92 4.21 -2.19 -13.31
N HIS A 93 4.99 -3.24 -13.02
CA HIS A 93 4.50 -4.63 -12.95
C HIS A 93 4.31 -5.19 -11.54
N THR A 94 4.79 -4.53 -10.48
CA THR A 94 4.93 -5.21 -9.17
C THR A 94 4.14 -4.60 -8.01
N VAL A 95 3.53 -3.41 -8.11
CA VAL A 95 2.80 -2.86 -6.96
C VAL A 95 1.59 -2.02 -7.37
N SER A 96 0.45 -2.64 -7.62
CA SER A 96 -0.84 -1.95 -7.51
C SER A 96 -1.18 -1.74 -6.02
N ARG A 97 -0.51 -0.78 -5.38
CA ARG A 97 -0.81 -0.33 -4.02
C ARG A 97 -2.10 0.46 -4.02
N VAL A 98 -3.22 -0.22 -3.85
CA VAL A 98 -4.45 0.45 -3.44
C VAL A 98 -4.63 0.20 -1.95
N HIS A 99 -4.39 1.24 -1.15
CA HIS A 99 -4.73 1.24 0.25
C HIS A 99 -6.22 1.56 0.38
N ASN A 100 -7.04 0.54 0.63
CA ASN A 100 -8.42 0.77 1.01
C ASN A 100 -8.51 0.77 2.55
N ASN A 101 -8.56 1.96 3.14
CA ASN A 101 -8.81 2.13 4.57
C ASN A 101 -10.30 2.11 4.82
N SER A 102 -10.74 1.22 5.70
CA SER A 102 -12.15 0.92 5.91
C SER A 102 -12.43 0.63 7.39
N ALA A 103 -13.71 0.67 7.75
CA ALA A 103 -14.15 0.47 9.13
C ALA A 103 -15.40 -0.41 9.16
N LEU A 104 -15.36 -1.43 10.02
CA LEU A 104 -16.55 -2.18 10.42
C LEU A 104 -17.15 -1.47 11.64
N THR A 105 -18.35 -0.94 11.47
CA THR A 105 -19.11 -0.17 12.46
C THR A 105 -20.50 -0.76 12.64
N SER A 106 -21.24 -0.32 13.65
CA SER A 106 -22.61 -0.80 13.91
C SER A 106 -23.63 -0.40 12.84
N THR A 107 -23.28 0.49 11.91
CA THR A 107 -24.13 0.89 10.79
C THR A 107 -23.86 0.09 9.53
N ASN A 108 -22.80 -0.73 9.51
CA ASN A 108 -22.53 -1.63 8.39
C ASN A 108 -23.60 -2.74 8.31
N PRO A 109 -23.85 -3.27 7.11
CA PRO A 109 -24.80 -4.37 6.93
C PRO A 109 -24.32 -5.61 7.68
N THR A 110 -25.27 -6.46 8.04
CA THR A 110 -25.02 -7.72 8.74
C THR A 110 -25.28 -8.91 7.84
N TYR A 111 -24.55 -10.01 8.07
CA TYR A 111 -24.78 -11.26 7.35
C TYR A 111 -25.04 -12.43 8.29
N CYS A 112 -25.68 -13.47 7.75
CA CYS A 112 -26.02 -14.66 8.52
C CYS A 112 -24.86 -15.64 8.49
N TYR A 113 -24.06 -15.67 9.56
CA TYR A 113 -22.94 -16.62 9.68
C TYR A 113 -23.45 -18.06 9.54
N LYS A 114 -22.86 -18.83 8.61
CA LYS A 114 -23.26 -20.21 8.27
C LYS A 114 -24.76 -20.38 7.97
N GLY A 115 -25.41 -19.34 7.44
CA GLY A 115 -26.85 -19.35 7.13
C GLY A 115 -27.76 -19.26 8.36
N THR A 116 -27.20 -19.12 9.56
CA THR A 116 -27.96 -18.91 10.79
C THR A 116 -27.90 -17.45 11.20
N CYS A 117 -29.03 -16.75 11.14
CA CYS A 117 -29.14 -15.36 11.60
C CYS A 117 -29.42 -15.28 13.11
N GLN A 118 -29.01 -16.29 13.89
CA GLN A 118 -29.25 -16.39 15.32
C GLN A 118 -27.91 -16.26 16.05
N GLY A 119 -27.79 -15.26 16.93
CA GLY A 119 -26.60 -15.07 17.76
C GLY A 119 -26.16 -13.62 17.90
N GLY A 120 -26.29 -12.80 16.86
CA GLY A 120 -25.89 -11.39 16.92
C GLY A 120 -25.55 -10.83 15.55
N ASN A 121 -25.16 -9.56 15.51
CA ASN A 121 -24.85 -8.86 14.28
C ASN A 121 -23.38 -9.07 13.91
N TYR A 122 -23.11 -9.78 12.81
CA TYR A 122 -21.80 -9.80 12.19
C TYR A 122 -21.74 -8.74 11.11
N TYR A 123 -21.05 -7.64 11.40
CA TYR A 123 -20.90 -6.55 10.45
C TYR A 123 -19.91 -6.95 9.37
N TYR A 124 -20.25 -6.65 8.12
CA TYR A 124 -19.38 -6.89 6.99
C TYR A 124 -19.26 -5.66 6.09
N GLN A 125 -18.22 -5.69 5.27
CA GLN A 125 -18.07 -4.80 4.13
C GLN A 125 -17.76 -5.64 2.89
N ALA A 126 -18.52 -5.41 1.82
CA ALA A 126 -18.32 -6.04 0.53
C ALA A 126 -17.56 -5.07 -0.39
N ILE A 127 -16.48 -5.56 -0.97
CA ILE A 127 -15.56 -4.78 -1.77
C ILE A 127 -15.39 -5.51 -3.09
N GLN A 128 -15.86 -4.88 -4.16
CA GLN A 128 -15.65 -5.40 -5.50
C GLN A 128 -14.17 -5.25 -5.87
N ILE A 129 -13.60 -6.32 -6.41
CA ILE A 129 -12.23 -6.40 -6.92
C ILE A 129 -12.30 -6.60 -8.43
N ASN A 130 -11.69 -5.68 -9.16
CA ASN A 130 -11.42 -5.85 -10.59
C ASN A 130 -9.90 -5.83 -10.81
N VAL A 131 -9.39 -6.82 -11.54
CA VAL A 131 -7.99 -6.90 -11.97
C VAL A 131 -7.89 -6.54 -13.45
N SER A 132 -6.80 -5.92 -13.87
CA SER A 132 -6.60 -5.50 -15.28
C SER A 132 -5.99 -6.57 -16.17
N VAL A 133 -5.33 -7.58 -15.58
CA VAL A 133 -4.75 -8.73 -16.28
C VAL A 133 -5.05 -10.00 -15.49
N ASP A 134 -5.12 -11.12 -16.20
CA ASP A 134 -5.21 -12.43 -15.57
C ASP A 134 -3.89 -12.70 -14.84
N GLY A 135 -3.93 -13.09 -13.55
CA GLY A 135 -2.70 -13.30 -12.81
C GLY A 135 -2.91 -13.63 -11.33
N LEU A 136 -1.80 -13.99 -10.68
CA LEU A 136 -1.76 -14.24 -9.25
C LEU A 136 -1.80 -12.93 -8.47
N GLN A 137 -2.67 -12.86 -7.47
CA GLN A 137 -2.83 -11.72 -6.59
C GLN A 137 -2.60 -12.15 -5.15
N ASP A 138 -1.85 -11.33 -4.41
CA ASP A 138 -1.59 -11.43 -2.98
C ASP A 138 -2.32 -10.28 -2.28
N ILE A 139 -3.41 -10.62 -1.61
CA ILE A 139 -4.30 -9.68 -0.93
C ILE A 139 -4.03 -9.77 0.57
N LEU A 140 -3.52 -8.69 1.15
CA LEU A 140 -3.25 -8.58 2.57
C LEU A 140 -4.24 -7.63 3.24
N GLY A 141 -4.71 -8.02 4.42
CA GLY A 141 -5.51 -7.19 5.29
C GLY A 141 -4.80 -6.99 6.62
N ASN A 142 -4.68 -5.74 7.06
CA ASN A 142 -4.28 -5.41 8.43
C ASN A 142 -5.51 -4.87 9.16
N SER A 143 -5.84 -5.39 10.34
CA SER A 143 -7.00 -4.96 11.11
C SER A 143 -6.68 -4.71 12.57
N SER A 144 -7.48 -3.88 13.23
CA SER A 144 -7.44 -3.69 14.67
C SER A 144 -8.28 -4.73 15.43
N ILE A 145 -8.89 -5.68 14.73
CA ILE A 145 -9.81 -6.69 15.28
C ILE A 145 -9.59 -8.04 14.61
N TYR A 146 -9.97 -9.11 15.30
CA TYR A 146 -10.09 -10.42 14.69
C TYR A 146 -11.21 -10.42 13.66
N ASN A 147 -10.84 -10.65 12.40
CA ASN A 147 -11.75 -10.65 11.26
C ASN A 147 -11.67 -11.98 10.50
N SER A 148 -12.62 -12.17 9.60
CA SER A 148 -12.65 -13.25 8.63
C SER A 148 -12.87 -12.64 7.24
N CYS A 149 -12.29 -13.27 6.23
CA CYS A 149 -12.39 -12.81 4.85
C CYS A 149 -12.87 -13.92 3.93
N PHE A 150 -13.75 -13.55 3.01
CA PHE A 150 -14.36 -14.46 2.05
C PHE A 150 -14.26 -13.85 0.66
N LEU A 151 -13.85 -14.65 -0.32
CA LEU A 151 -13.80 -14.23 -1.71
C LEU A 151 -14.91 -14.92 -2.49
N TYR A 152 -15.71 -14.11 -3.18
CA TYR A 152 -16.83 -14.56 -4.00
C TYR A 152 -16.56 -14.30 -5.47
N ASN A 153 -17.01 -15.21 -6.31
CA ASN A 153 -17.13 -14.98 -7.74
C ASN A 153 -18.40 -14.17 -8.02
N ASP A 154 -18.32 -13.17 -8.89
CA ASP A 154 -19.41 -12.33 -9.40
C ASP A 154 -20.15 -11.47 -8.34
N SER A 155 -20.78 -12.09 -7.34
CA SER A 155 -21.63 -11.40 -6.36
C SER A 155 -21.64 -12.07 -4.99
N PHE A 156 -21.76 -11.28 -3.93
CA PHE A 156 -22.05 -11.74 -2.56
C PHE A 156 -23.54 -11.62 -2.21
N ASN A 157 -24.08 -12.60 -1.48
CA ASN A 157 -25.43 -12.55 -0.92
C ASN A 157 -25.40 -12.85 0.59
N ALA A 158 -25.75 -11.86 1.42
CA ALA A 158 -25.68 -11.96 2.87
C ALA A 158 -26.65 -12.98 3.50
N THR A 159 -27.74 -13.33 2.80
CA THR A 159 -28.71 -14.36 3.22
C THR A 159 -28.25 -15.77 2.83
N PHE A 160 -27.49 -15.88 1.74
CA PHE A 160 -26.94 -17.13 1.22
C PHE A 160 -25.42 -17.03 1.04
N PRO A 161 -24.63 -16.90 2.13
CA PRO A 161 -23.19 -16.63 2.06
C PRO A 161 -22.37 -17.80 1.51
N ASN A 162 -22.98 -18.96 1.27
CA ASN A 162 -22.30 -20.08 0.60
C ASN A 162 -22.43 -19.99 -0.93
N LYS A 163 -23.32 -19.14 -1.46
CA LYS A 163 -23.51 -18.99 -2.90
C LYS A 163 -22.35 -18.20 -3.50
N ASN A 164 -21.77 -18.74 -4.58
CA ASN A 164 -20.62 -18.16 -5.31
C ASN A 164 -19.33 -18.01 -4.49
N LEU A 165 -19.27 -18.60 -3.30
CA LEU A 165 -18.06 -18.60 -2.48
C LEU A 165 -16.95 -19.35 -3.22
N MET A 166 -15.82 -18.69 -3.45
CA MET A 166 -14.63 -19.30 -4.05
C MET A 166 -13.65 -19.76 -2.98
N LEU A 167 -13.46 -18.91 -1.96
CA LEU A 167 -12.44 -19.12 -0.96
C LEU A 167 -12.90 -18.53 0.37
N GLU A 168 -12.86 -19.36 1.40
CA GLU A 168 -12.99 -18.98 2.80
C GLU A 168 -11.58 -19.03 3.40
N TYR A 169 -11.06 -17.89 3.84
CA TYR A 169 -9.80 -17.88 4.58
C TYR A 169 -10.02 -17.22 5.93
N CYS A 170 -9.69 -17.98 6.96
CA CYS A 170 -9.82 -17.59 8.34
C CYS A 170 -8.43 -17.33 8.89
N PHE A 171 -8.28 -16.18 9.54
CA PHE A 171 -7.44 -15.94 10.71
C PHE A 171 -5.99 -16.47 10.64
N TYR A 172 -5.02 -15.56 10.58
CA TYR A 172 -3.66 -15.88 11.04
C TYR A 172 -3.66 -15.91 12.58
N PRO A 173 -3.40 -17.05 13.25
CA PRO A 173 -3.51 -17.16 14.71
C PRO A 173 -2.63 -16.19 15.49
N GLU A 174 -1.60 -15.68 14.82
CA GLU A 174 -0.53 -14.87 15.40
C GLU A 174 -0.71 -13.37 15.11
N ASP A 175 -1.70 -12.97 14.30
CA ASP A 175 -1.90 -11.57 13.89
C ASP A 175 -3.38 -11.20 13.73
N VAL A 176 -3.69 -9.91 13.83
CA VAL A 176 -5.03 -9.32 13.63
C VAL A 176 -5.32 -9.05 12.15
N GLY A 177 -4.65 -9.77 11.24
CA GLY A 177 -4.73 -9.59 9.79
C GLY A 177 -5.16 -10.84 9.01
N PHE A 178 -5.23 -10.70 7.69
CA PHE A 178 -5.46 -11.81 6.77
C PHE A 178 -4.55 -11.70 5.55
N ARG A 179 -4.31 -12.84 4.88
CA ARG A 179 -3.60 -12.90 3.60
C ARG A 179 -4.27 -13.94 2.71
N ILE A 180 -4.56 -13.58 1.47
CA ILE A 180 -5.13 -14.45 0.45
C ILE A 180 -4.22 -14.40 -0.76
N ILE A 181 -3.77 -15.57 -1.23
CA ILE A 181 -3.07 -15.72 -2.49
C ILE A 181 -4.00 -16.46 -3.45
N VAL A 182 -4.41 -15.81 -4.54
CA VAL A 182 -5.43 -16.33 -5.46
C VAL A 182 -5.18 -15.88 -6.89
N PHE A 183 -5.48 -16.75 -7.86
CA PHE A 183 -5.45 -16.40 -9.27
C PHE A 183 -6.77 -15.75 -9.69
N LEU A 184 -6.73 -14.51 -10.21
CA LEU A 184 -7.90 -13.75 -10.65
C LEU A 184 -7.83 -13.51 -12.16
N GLN A 185 -9.00 -13.52 -12.80
CA GLN A 185 -9.16 -13.23 -14.24
C GLN A 185 -9.70 -11.80 -14.44
N ALA A 186 -9.11 -11.06 -15.38
CA ALA A 186 -9.49 -9.68 -15.70
C ALA A 186 -10.91 -9.54 -16.25
N THR A 187 -11.44 -10.61 -16.85
CA THR A 187 -12.80 -10.63 -17.40
C THR A 187 -13.86 -11.01 -16.36
N ALA A 188 -13.45 -11.46 -15.17
CA ALA A 188 -14.32 -11.85 -14.09
C ALA A 188 -14.47 -10.72 -13.06
N LYS A 189 -15.59 -10.78 -12.31
CA LYS A 189 -15.85 -9.88 -11.19
C LYS A 189 -15.67 -10.68 -9.91
N TYR A 190 -15.05 -10.07 -8.90
CA TYR A 190 -14.89 -10.69 -7.60
C TYR A 190 -15.39 -9.76 -6.50
N VAL A 191 -15.89 -10.34 -5.41
CA VAL A 191 -16.28 -9.59 -4.22
C VAL A 191 -15.53 -10.15 -3.03
N LEU A 192 -14.68 -9.33 -2.42
CA LEU A 192 -14.06 -9.62 -1.14
C LEU A 192 -14.96 -9.11 -0.03
N VAL A 193 -15.38 -10.00 0.85
CA VAL A 193 -16.16 -9.68 2.04
C VAL A 193 -15.25 -9.79 3.25
N VAL A 194 -15.06 -8.68 3.94
CA VAL A 194 -14.38 -8.63 5.24
C VAL A 194 -15.43 -8.51 6.33
N THR A 195 -15.35 -9.37 7.35
CA THR A 195 -16.31 -9.41 8.46
C THR A 195 -15.62 -9.60 9.79
N THR A 196 -16.29 -9.25 10.88
CA THR A 196 -15.82 -9.58 12.23
C THR A 196 -15.90 -11.08 12.54
N LEU A 197 -14.96 -11.58 13.34
CA LEU A 197 -14.98 -12.96 13.85
C LEU A 197 -16.04 -13.15 14.95
N PHE A 198 -16.27 -12.10 15.75
CA PHE A 198 -17.26 -12.09 16.83
C PHE A 198 -18.38 -11.10 16.50
N TRP A 199 -19.58 -11.38 17.01
CA TRP A 199 -20.72 -10.49 16.85
C TRP A 199 -20.49 -9.13 17.54
N ASN A 200 -21.16 -8.09 17.05
CA ASN A 200 -21.17 -6.75 17.65
C ASN A 200 -19.79 -6.09 17.85
N VAL A 201 -18.75 -6.58 17.17
CA VAL A 201 -17.41 -6.00 17.21
C VAL A 201 -17.28 -4.94 16.13
N THR A 202 -16.62 -3.83 16.43
CA THR A 202 -16.30 -2.78 15.46
C THR A 202 -14.80 -2.55 15.44
N GLY A 203 -14.25 -2.20 14.29
CA GLY A 203 -12.81 -2.03 14.14
C GLY A 203 -12.41 -1.45 12.80
N LEU A 204 -11.15 -1.04 12.72
CA LEU A 204 -10.56 -0.55 11.49
C LEU A 204 -9.86 -1.68 10.77
N PHE A 205 -9.84 -1.62 9.45
CA PHE A 205 -9.00 -2.47 8.65
C PHE A 205 -8.51 -1.73 7.40
N SER A 206 -7.40 -2.21 6.86
CA SER A 206 -6.84 -1.75 5.60
C SER A 206 -6.55 -2.95 4.73
N ILE A 207 -6.76 -2.79 3.43
CA ILE A 207 -6.44 -3.81 2.43
C ILE A 207 -5.33 -3.28 1.54
N ILE A 208 -4.39 -4.16 1.23
CA ILE A 208 -3.28 -3.94 0.31
C ILE A 208 -3.24 -5.13 -0.64
N THR A 209 -3.02 -4.87 -1.93
CA THR A 209 -2.84 -5.90 -2.94
C THR A 209 -1.49 -5.79 -3.61
N TYR A 210 -0.87 -6.93 -3.86
CA TYR A 210 0.30 -7.09 -4.72
C TYR A 210 -0.04 -8.13 -5.79
N GLY A 211 0.48 -7.95 -6.99
CA GLY A 211 0.21 -8.89 -8.06
C GLY A 211 0.40 -8.25 -9.42
N GLU A 212 0.06 -9.03 -10.45
CA GLU A 212 0.21 -8.61 -11.82
C GLU A 212 -0.88 -7.59 -12.20
N GLY A 213 -0.45 -6.49 -12.83
CA GLY A 213 -1.34 -5.42 -13.29
C GLY A 213 -1.91 -4.56 -12.17
N SER A 214 -2.88 -3.71 -12.53
CA SER A 214 -3.64 -2.90 -11.58
C SER A 214 -4.85 -3.63 -11.01
N VAL A 215 -5.05 -3.44 -9.70
CA VAL A 215 -6.26 -3.82 -8.97
C VAL A 215 -7.04 -2.57 -8.60
N SER A 216 -8.37 -2.61 -8.72
CA SER A 216 -9.25 -1.52 -8.31
C SER A 216 -10.32 -2.03 -7.36
N PHE A 217 -10.64 -1.21 -6.34
CA PHE A 217 -11.63 -1.51 -5.32
C PHE A 217 -12.83 -0.58 -5.42
N PHE A 218 -14.04 -1.15 -5.36
CA PHE A 218 -15.28 -0.39 -5.28
C PHE A 218 -16.09 -0.89 -4.09
N ASN A 219 -16.57 0.03 -3.23
CA ASN A 219 -17.54 -0.33 -2.21
C ASN A 219 -18.87 -0.61 -2.91
N SER A 220 -19.36 -1.84 -2.77
CA SER A 220 -20.64 -2.28 -3.32
C SER A 220 -21.78 -2.08 -2.34
#